data_AF-A0A9E2YTM4-F1
#
_entry.id   AF-A0A9E2YTM4-F1
#
_cell.length_a   1.000
_cell.length_b   1.000
_cell.length_c   1.000
_cell.angle_alpha   90.00
_cell.angle_beta   90.00
_cell.angle_gamma   90.00
#
_symmetry.space_group_name_H-M   'P 1'
#
loop_
_entity.id
_entity.type
_entity.pdbx_description
1 polymer ?
#
loop_
_entity_poly.entity_id
_entity_poly.type
_entity_poly.pdbx_seq_one_letter_code
_entity_poly.pdbx_strand_id
1 'polypeptide(L)'
;PRSALLSISGQLFVVTQAGLTCTYQAATPRVHIPANGGTVNINVSAPNGCAWTLSSAPSWATPVEHFESGTASLSLTIAPNTTGAARSASVVIASQSVTITQQ
;
A
#
# COMPACT_ATOMS: atom_id res chain seq x y z
N PRO A 1 16.13 -14.59 -5.27
CA PRO A 1 17.26 -15.14 -4.49
C PRO A 1 18.56 -14.76 -5.20
N ARG A 2 19.62 -14.40 -4.48
CA ARG A 2 20.92 -14.11 -5.10
C ARG A 2 22.02 -14.88 -4.41
N SER A 3 22.99 -15.33 -5.20
CA SER A 3 24.16 -16.04 -4.71
C SER A 3 25.40 -15.23 -5.01
N ALA A 4 26.34 -15.22 -4.07
CA ALA A 4 27.67 -14.65 -4.25
C ALA A 4 28.73 -15.72 -3.94
N LEU A 5 29.86 -15.64 -4.63
CA LEU A 5 31.03 -16.47 -4.37
C LEU A 5 32.05 -15.65 -3.57
N LEU A 6 32.46 -16.17 -2.42
CA LEU A 6 33.61 -15.68 -1.67
C LEU A 6 34.77 -16.66 -1.85
N SER A 7 35.97 -16.16 -2.18
CA SER A 7 37.19 -16.98 -2.20
C SER A 7 38.06 -16.60 -1.01
N ILE A 8 38.36 -17.58 -0.15
CA ILE A 8 39.27 -17.41 0.99
C ILE A 8 40.39 -18.43 0.81
N SER A 9 41.62 -17.96 0.60
CA SER A 9 42.79 -18.81 0.34
C SER A 9 42.59 -19.85 -0.80
N GLY A 10 41.80 -19.51 -1.82
CA GLY A 10 41.52 -20.40 -2.95
C GLY A 10 40.35 -21.36 -2.74
N GLN A 11 39.76 -21.39 -1.54
CA GLN A 11 38.55 -22.14 -1.24
C GLN A 11 37.30 -21.29 -1.50
N LEU A 12 36.38 -21.82 -2.28
CA LEU A 12 35.14 -21.14 -2.64
C LEU A 12 34.05 -21.40 -1.61
N PHE A 13 33.40 -20.32 -1.18
CA PHE A 13 32.22 -20.32 -0.33
C PHE A 13 31.06 -19.69 -1.10
N VAL A 14 29.96 -20.42 -1.20
CA VAL A 14 28.71 -19.90 -1.77
C VAL A 14 27.88 -19.28 -0.66
N VAL A 15 27.63 -17.98 -0.76
CA VAL A 15 26.69 -17.28 0.12
C VAL A 15 25.37 -17.17 -0.62
N THR A 16 24.33 -17.85 -0.15
CA THR A 16 22.98 -17.77 -0.69
C THR A 16 22.11 -16.85 0.17
N GLN A 17 21.55 -15.81 -0.43
CA GLN A 17 20.53 -14.98 0.20
C GLN A 17 19.15 -15.43 -0.28
N ALA A 18 18.27 -15.79 0.67
CA ALA A 18 16.86 -16.03 0.37
C ALA A 18 16.25 -14.80 -0.30
N GLY A 19 15.41 -15.01 -1.32
CA GLY A 19 14.71 -13.90 -1.97
C GLY A 19 13.62 -13.37 -1.04
N LEU A 20 13.51 -12.05 -0.92
CA LEU A 20 12.33 -11.42 -0.33
C LEU A 20 11.19 -11.51 -1.35
N THR A 21 10.10 -12.17 -0.99
CA THR A 21 8.88 -12.18 -1.81
C THR A 21 7.89 -11.20 -1.18
N CYS A 22 7.51 -10.17 -1.93
CA CYS A 22 6.58 -9.17 -1.42
C CYS A 22 5.13 -9.60 -1.66
N THR A 23 4.42 -9.81 -0.56
CA THR A 23 2.98 -10.01 -0.51
C THR A 23 2.34 -8.83 0.19
N TYR A 24 1.30 -8.26 -0.39
CA TYR A 24 0.60 -7.09 0.15
C TYR A 24 -0.83 -7.46 0.50
N GLN A 25 -1.32 -6.97 1.63
CA GLN A 25 -2.71 -7.14 2.03
C GLN A 25 -3.25 -5.84 2.63
N ALA A 26 -4.38 -5.37 2.13
CA ALA A 26 -5.11 -4.25 2.73
C ALA A 26 -6.15 -4.80 3.71
N ALA A 27 -6.21 -4.24 4.93
CA ALA A 27 -7.11 -4.75 5.99
C ALA A 27 -8.59 -4.57 5.63
N THR A 28 -8.93 -3.49 4.91
CA THR A 28 -10.32 -3.12 4.62
C THR A 28 -10.49 -2.86 3.13
N PRO A 29 -10.97 -3.84 2.34
CA PRO A 29 -11.13 -3.67 0.88
C PRO A 29 -12.28 -2.71 0.52
N ARG A 30 -13.12 -2.32 1.48
CA ARG A 30 -14.23 -1.37 1.26
C ARG A 30 -14.38 -0.41 2.43
N VAL A 31 -14.44 0.88 2.15
CA VAL A 31 -14.61 1.95 3.15
C VAL A 31 -15.86 2.77 2.82
N HIS A 32 -16.65 3.09 3.84
CA HIS A 32 -17.81 3.96 3.71
C HIS A 32 -17.54 5.28 4.44
N ILE A 33 -17.74 6.41 3.75
CA ILE A 33 -17.45 7.75 4.25
C ILE A 33 -18.72 8.61 4.13
N PRO A 34 -19.04 9.44 5.12
CA PRO A 34 -20.17 10.37 5.02
C PRO A 34 -19.92 11.48 3.99
N ALA A 35 -21.00 12.16 3.57
CA ALA A 35 -20.95 13.18 2.52
C ALA A 35 -20.00 14.35 2.83
N ASN A 36 -19.78 14.68 4.11
CA ASN A 36 -18.83 15.72 4.52
C ASN A 36 -17.35 15.36 4.28
N GLY A 37 -17.05 14.11 3.89
CA GLY A 37 -15.68 13.65 3.72
C GLY A 37 -14.96 13.44 5.06
N GLY A 38 -13.63 13.48 5.03
CA GLY A 38 -12.79 13.29 6.22
C GLY A 38 -11.54 12.48 5.92
N THR A 39 -10.80 12.12 6.97
CA THR A 39 -9.60 11.29 6.86
C THR A 39 -9.96 9.82 7.01
N VAL A 40 -9.46 8.98 6.10
CA VAL A 40 -9.52 7.52 6.21
C VAL A 40 -8.10 6.95 6.36
N ASN A 41 -7.98 5.97 7.24
CA ASN A 41 -6.76 5.19 7.40
C ASN A 41 -6.96 3.79 6.81
N ILE A 42 -6.04 3.37 5.95
CA ILE A 42 -6.01 2.05 5.34
C ILE A 42 -4.73 1.34 5.81
N ASN A 43 -4.90 0.31 6.64
CA ASN A 43 -3.78 -0.51 7.09
C ASN A 43 -3.34 -1.46 5.97
N VAL A 44 -2.05 -1.43 5.67
CA VAL A 44 -1.39 -2.29 4.68
C VAL A 44 -0.40 -3.17 5.41
N SER A 45 -0.51 -4.48 5.22
CA SER A 45 0.48 -5.44 5.72
C SER A 45 1.37 -5.91 4.58
N ALA A 46 2.68 -5.86 4.82
CA ALA A 46 3.71 -6.39 3.94
C ALA A 46 4.90 -6.91 4.77
N PRO A 47 5.69 -7.87 4.25
CA PRO A 47 6.98 -8.24 4.83
C PRO A 47 7.92 -7.05 4.95
N ASN A 48 8.79 -7.04 5.97
CA ASN A 48 9.78 -5.98 6.13
C ASN A 48 10.72 -5.92 4.91
N GLY A 49 11.03 -4.71 4.45
CA GLY A 49 11.79 -4.46 3.21
C GLY A 49 10.95 -4.45 1.93
N CYS A 50 9.64 -4.73 2.00
CA CYS A 50 8.72 -4.56 0.88
C CYS A 50 8.12 -3.16 0.91
N ALA A 51 8.67 -2.27 0.07
CA ALA A 51 8.11 -0.94 -0.14
C ALA A 51 6.80 -1.03 -0.93
N TRP A 52 5.81 -0.23 -0.56
CA TRP A 52 4.58 -0.07 -1.31
C TRP A 52 4.23 1.40 -1.48
N THR A 53 3.53 1.69 -2.58
CA THR A 53 3.10 3.05 -2.94
C THR A 53 1.62 3.07 -3.32
N LEU A 54 1.01 4.24 -3.24
CA LEU A 54 -0.31 4.49 -3.82
C LEU A 54 -0.17 4.64 -5.33
N SER A 55 -0.69 3.68 -6.08
CA SER A 55 -0.57 3.64 -7.54
C SER A 55 -1.67 4.43 -8.23
N SER A 56 -2.86 4.48 -7.64
CA SER A 56 -4.00 5.19 -8.22
C SER A 56 -4.99 5.62 -7.14
N ALA A 57 -5.53 6.83 -7.27
CA ALA A 57 -6.59 7.36 -6.44
C ALA A 57 -7.48 8.30 -7.27
N PRO A 58 -8.79 8.42 -6.95
CA PRO A 58 -9.66 9.42 -7.56
C PRO A 58 -9.23 10.84 -7.17
N SER A 59 -9.59 11.83 -7.98
CA SER A 59 -9.22 13.24 -7.74
C SER A 59 -9.73 13.84 -6.43
N TRP A 60 -10.74 13.22 -5.81
CA TRP A 60 -11.31 13.63 -4.53
C TRP A 60 -10.73 12.90 -3.32
N ALA A 61 -9.76 11.99 -3.51
CA ALA A 61 -9.03 11.32 -2.43
C ALA A 61 -7.53 11.66 -2.54
N THR A 62 -7.02 12.44 -1.59
CA THR A 62 -5.62 12.88 -1.58
C THR A 62 -4.83 12.17 -0.46
N PRO A 63 -3.66 11.59 -0.75
CA PRO A 63 -2.82 11.00 0.29
C PRO A 63 -2.22 12.07 1.20
N VAL A 64 -2.14 11.79 2.50
CA VAL A 64 -1.55 12.67 3.53
C VAL A 64 -0.05 12.36 3.70
N GLU A 65 0.62 12.01 2.60
CA GLU A 65 2.05 11.66 2.53
C GLU A 65 2.59 10.65 3.55
N HIS A 66 2.42 9.34 3.33
CA HIS A 66 3.33 8.32 3.89
C HIS A 66 3.39 7.10 2.96
N PHE A 67 4.58 6.77 2.47
CA PHE A 67 4.86 5.53 1.73
C PHE A 67 5.98 4.80 2.43
N GLU A 68 5.60 3.77 3.18
CA GLU A 68 6.53 3.00 3.99
C GLU A 68 6.75 1.61 3.41
N SER A 69 7.76 0.94 3.94
CA SER A 69 8.00 -0.48 3.69
C SER A 69 7.49 -1.31 4.85
N GLY A 70 7.01 -2.53 4.57
CA GLY A 70 6.50 -3.40 5.61
C GLY A 70 5.06 -3.04 6.02
N THR A 71 4.69 -3.34 7.27
CA THR A 71 3.32 -3.09 7.74
C THR A 71 3.17 -1.64 8.22
N ALA A 72 2.29 -0.86 7.58
CA ALA A 72 2.03 0.53 7.94
C ALA A 72 0.60 0.97 7.60
N SER A 73 0.25 2.21 7.97
CA SER A 73 -1.07 2.80 7.72
C SER A 73 -0.98 3.93 6.71
N LEU A 74 -1.77 3.84 5.64
CA LEU A 74 -1.92 4.91 4.64
C LEU A 74 -3.10 5.81 5.02
N SER A 75 -2.83 7.09 5.22
CA SER A 75 -3.85 8.11 5.47
C SER A 75 -4.27 8.79 4.16
N LEU A 76 -5.57 8.84 3.87
CA LEU A 76 -6.15 9.57 2.74
C LEU A 76 -7.16 10.60 3.25
N THR A 77 -7.10 11.81 2.72
CA THR A 77 -8.12 12.85 2.90
C THR A 77 -9.15 12.75 1.78
N ILE A 78 -10.40 12.57 2.14
CA ILE A 78 -11.54 12.48 1.24
C ILE A 78 -12.27 13.82 1.23
N ALA A 79 -12.33 14.48 0.07
CA ALA A 79 -13.05 15.72 -0.11
C ALA A 79 -14.57 15.51 0.09
N PRO A 80 -15.32 16.54 0.53
CA PRO A 80 -16.78 16.46 0.61
C PRO A 80 -17.44 16.10 -0.73
N ASN A 81 -18.56 15.39 -0.68
CA ASN A 81 -19.45 15.14 -1.79
C ASN A 81 -20.65 16.08 -1.72
N THR A 82 -20.69 17.08 -2.59
CA THR A 82 -21.73 18.12 -2.63
C THR A 82 -22.78 17.87 -3.71
N THR A 83 -22.70 16.76 -4.43
CA THR A 83 -23.53 16.49 -5.61
C THR A 83 -24.93 15.96 -5.27
N GLY A 84 -25.15 15.51 -4.03
CA GLY A 84 -26.42 14.92 -3.57
C GLY A 84 -26.64 13.46 -3.99
N ALA A 85 -25.71 12.86 -4.73
CA ALA A 85 -25.72 11.45 -5.10
C ALA A 85 -24.45 10.74 -4.58
N ALA A 86 -24.61 9.50 -4.12
CA ALA A 86 -23.47 8.71 -3.65
C ALA A 86 -22.46 8.47 -4.77
N ARG A 87 -21.17 8.57 -4.45
CA ARG A 87 -20.07 8.29 -5.38
C ARG A 87 -19.19 7.17 -4.87
N SER A 88 -18.61 6.40 -5.78
CA SER A 88 -17.68 5.33 -5.44
C SER A 88 -16.48 5.37 -6.37
N ALA A 89 -15.29 5.09 -5.83
CA ALA A 89 -14.08 4.91 -6.61
C ALA A 89 -13.14 3.91 -5.95
N SER A 90 -12.22 3.37 -6.74
CA SER A 90 -11.19 2.46 -6.24
C SER A 90 -9.87 3.19 -6.05
N VAL A 91 -9.19 2.87 -4.97
CA VAL A 91 -7.83 3.27 -4.64
C VAL A 91 -6.96 2.03 -4.73
N VAL A 92 -5.81 2.13 -5.38
CA VAL A 92 -4.89 0.99 -5.58
C VAL A 92 -3.59 1.24 -4.84
N ILE A 93 -3.23 0.32 -3.95
CA ILE A 93 -2.02 0.36 -3.11
C ILE A 93 -1.19 -0.89 -3.42
N ALA A 94 -0.02 -0.71 -4.03
CA ALA A 94 0.73 -1.79 -4.67
C ALA A 94 -0.15 -2.65 -5.60
N SER A 95 -0.60 -3.83 -5.15
CA SER A 95 -1.50 -4.73 -5.89
C SER A 95 -2.87 -4.90 -5.24
N GLN A 96 -3.17 -4.15 -4.19
CA GLN A 96 -4.43 -4.23 -3.44
C GLN A 96 -5.37 -3.11 -3.86
N SER A 97 -6.63 -3.47 -4.16
CA SER A 97 -7.68 -2.52 -4.49
C SER A 97 -8.62 -2.32 -3.31
N VAL A 98 -8.82 -1.05 -2.92
CA VAL A 98 -9.73 -0.63 -1.87
C VAL A 98 -10.82 0.25 -2.48
N THR A 99 -12.08 -0.13 -2.36
CA THR A 99 -13.22 0.67 -2.81
C THR A 99 -13.64 1.66 -1.73
N ILE A 100 -13.71 2.94 -2.06
CA ILE A 100 -14.27 3.98 -1.20
C ILE A 100 -15.63 4.37 -1.74
N THR A 101 -16.65 4.24 -0.90
CA THR A 101 -18.02 4.70 -1.16
C THR A 101 -18.30 5.91 -0.26
N GLN A 102 -18.67 7.02 -0.87
CA GLN A 102 -19.05 8.24 -0.18
C GLN A 102 -20.52 8.55 -0.44
N GLN A 103 -21.27 8.84 0.62
CA GLN A 103 -22.68 9.25 0.52
C GLN A 103 -22.83 10.64 -0.11
#